data_AF-A0A183B7T2-F1
#
_entry.id   AF-A0A183B7T2-F1
#
_cell.length_a   1.000
_cell.length_b   1.000
_cell.length_c   1.000
_cell.angle_alpha   90.00
_cell.angle_beta   90.00
_cell.angle_gamma   90.00
#
_symmetry.space_group_name_H-M   'P 1'
#
loop_
_entity.id
_entity.type
_entity.pdbx_description
1 polymer ?
#
loop_
_entity_poly.entity_id
_entity_poly.type
_entity_poly.pdbx_seq_one_letter_code
_entity_poly.pdbx_strand_id
1 'polypeptide(L)'
;MLVLCRPLDDSKFHQQRLPAWRPILTAKGVFPIFLTIGILFIPIGVVLLVFSNKISETVIEYTHCERSDTSGTNSLKVRCSEEVRKPSFYSQYNYCPCQSTFTLDKDLKGQVYFYYGLSNFYQNHRRYVMSKDDAQLHGDSTRLSSDCEPYRTNPQGKSYAPCGAIAMSLFNDTFSVKYYGPDSNPLATPVEVPLTNKGIAWRSDVEKKYGQPSASSWANTVKPDSWRLSALERSPEAYKGDEELLVWMRLAALPTFRKLHRILIAQDIFSDGLPAGKYTVDIGYGG
;
A
#
# COMPACT_ATOMS: atom_id res chain seq x y z
N MET A 1 -34.90 -70.02 23.65
CA MET A 1 -35.21 -68.67 23.13
C MET A 1 -34.61 -68.57 21.74
N LEU A 2 -35.45 -68.55 20.70
CA LEU A 2 -35.00 -68.37 19.32
C LEU A 2 -35.07 -66.87 19.00
N VAL A 3 -33.93 -66.28 18.65
CA VAL A 3 -33.85 -64.90 18.16
C VAL A 3 -33.70 -64.97 16.65
N LEU A 4 -34.68 -64.43 15.93
CA LEU A 4 -34.64 -64.29 14.47
C LEU A 4 -34.15 -62.88 14.15
N CYS A 5 -32.96 -62.77 13.55
CA CYS A 5 -32.44 -61.52 13.01
C CYS A 5 -32.75 -61.41 11.51
N ARG A 6 -33.18 -60.22 11.08
CA ARG A 6 -33.39 -59.90 9.66
C ARG A 6 -32.04 -59.75 8.96
N PRO A 7 -31.83 -60.34 7.78
CA PRO A 7 -30.58 -60.15 7.04
C PRO A 7 -30.43 -58.68 6.65
N LEU A 8 -29.19 -58.18 6.72
CA LEU A 8 -28.84 -56.84 6.26
C LEU A 8 -29.13 -56.70 4.76
N ASP A 9 -29.59 -55.50 4.36
CA ASP A 9 -29.95 -55.21 2.98
C ASP A 9 -28.76 -55.43 2.03
N ASP A 10 -28.98 -56.25 0.99
CA ASP A 10 -27.99 -56.68 -0.02
C ASP A 10 -27.76 -55.60 -1.10
N SER A 11 -27.57 -54.35 -0.68
CA SER A 11 -27.23 -53.26 -1.59
C SER A 11 -25.72 -53.10 -1.71
N LYS A 12 -25.23 -52.75 -2.91
CA LYS A 12 -23.78 -52.52 -3.16
C LYS A 12 -23.17 -51.46 -2.24
N PHE A 13 -23.99 -50.52 -1.76
CA PHE A 13 -23.59 -49.49 -0.81
C PHE A 13 -23.45 -50.06 0.62
N HIS A 14 -24.47 -50.78 1.11
CA HIS A 14 -24.43 -51.40 2.46
C HIS A 14 -23.36 -52.48 2.60
N GLN A 15 -23.01 -53.15 1.50
CA GLN A 15 -21.96 -54.16 1.46
C GLN A 15 -20.57 -53.62 1.09
N GLN A 16 -20.42 -52.31 0.88
CA GLN A 16 -19.15 -51.67 0.50
C GLN A 16 -18.54 -52.25 -0.80
N ARG A 17 -19.37 -52.65 -1.76
CA ARG A 17 -19.00 -53.22 -3.07
C ARG A 17 -19.21 -52.25 -4.23
N LEU A 18 -19.17 -50.94 -3.96
CA LEU A 18 -19.20 -49.94 -5.02
C LEU A 18 -17.95 -50.05 -5.90
N PRO A 19 -18.07 -49.81 -7.23
CA PRO A 19 -16.90 -49.75 -8.10
C PRO A 19 -16.00 -48.62 -7.63
N ALA A 20 -14.78 -48.97 -7.23
CA ALA A 20 -13.80 -48.03 -6.73
C ALA A 20 -12.50 -48.20 -7.52
N TRP A 21 -11.92 -47.09 -7.97
CA TRP A 21 -10.56 -47.08 -8.48
C TRP A 21 -9.59 -47.02 -7.30
N ARG A 22 -8.70 -48.01 -7.21
CA ARG A 22 -7.70 -48.12 -6.14
C ARG A 22 -6.30 -48.07 -6.77
N PRO A 23 -5.80 -46.88 -7.12
CA PRO A 23 -4.48 -46.76 -7.73
C PRO A 23 -3.41 -47.14 -6.72
N ILE A 24 -2.64 -48.20 -7.05
CA ILE A 24 -1.46 -48.58 -6.28
C ILE A 24 -0.28 -47.82 -6.90
N LEU A 25 0.23 -46.82 -6.17
CA LEU A 25 1.37 -46.01 -6.61
C LEU A 25 2.65 -46.84 -6.52
N THR A 26 3.06 -47.40 -7.66
CA THR A 26 4.35 -48.09 -7.81
C THR A 26 5.37 -47.18 -8.47
N ALA A 27 6.67 -47.44 -8.28
CA ALA A 27 7.75 -46.63 -8.86
C ALA A 27 7.61 -46.47 -10.39
N LYS A 28 7.16 -47.52 -11.09
CA LYS A 28 6.94 -47.49 -12.55
C LYS A 28 5.79 -46.57 -12.97
N GLY A 29 4.75 -46.44 -12.15
CA GLY A 29 3.61 -45.55 -12.43
C GLY A 29 3.90 -44.08 -12.07
N VAL A 30 4.70 -43.85 -11.03
CA VAL A 30 4.98 -42.51 -10.51
C VAL A 30 6.12 -41.81 -11.25
N PHE A 31 7.12 -42.56 -11.74
CA PHE A 31 8.24 -42.02 -12.51
C PHE A 31 7.83 -41.15 -13.72
N PRO A 32 6.96 -41.60 -14.65
CA PRO A 32 6.56 -40.78 -15.80
C PRO A 32 5.78 -39.52 -15.39
N ILE A 33 5.05 -39.57 -14.28
CA ILE A 33 4.32 -38.41 -13.72
C ILE A 33 5.31 -37.34 -13.28
N PHE A 34 6.32 -37.71 -12.48
CA PHE A 34 7.36 -36.75 -12.05
C PHE A 34 8.17 -36.22 -13.24
N LEU A 35 8.49 -37.06 -14.22
CA LEU A 35 9.20 -36.62 -15.42
C LEU A 35 8.37 -35.58 -16.20
N THR A 36 7.07 -35.82 -16.34
CA THR A 36 6.15 -34.90 -17.02
C THR A 36 6.03 -33.57 -16.28
N ILE A 37 5.88 -33.60 -14.95
CA ILE A 37 5.86 -32.39 -14.11
C ILE A 37 7.17 -31.61 -14.25
N GLY A 38 8.32 -32.29 -14.26
CA GLY A 38 9.62 -31.66 -14.46
C GLY A 38 9.74 -30.98 -15.81
N ILE A 39 9.42 -31.68 -16.90
CA ILE A 39 9.46 -31.14 -18.27
C ILE A 39 8.52 -29.93 -18.42
N LEU A 40 7.39 -29.91 -17.72
CA LEU A 40 6.45 -28.78 -17.76
C LEU A 40 6.92 -27.60 -16.89
N PHE A 41 7.36 -27.85 -15.66
CA PHE A 41 7.62 -26.78 -14.69
C PHE A 41 9.01 -26.15 -14.83
N ILE A 42 10.01 -26.87 -15.34
CA ILE A 42 11.33 -26.31 -15.60
C ILE A 42 11.26 -25.12 -16.58
N PRO A 43 10.69 -25.23 -17.80
CA PRO A 43 10.63 -24.10 -18.73
C PRO A 43 9.77 -22.95 -18.20
N ILE A 44 8.65 -23.25 -17.51
CA ILE A 44 7.83 -22.22 -16.86
C ILE A 44 8.66 -21.46 -15.81
N GLY A 45 9.41 -22.19 -14.98
CA GLY A 45 10.30 -21.61 -13.98
C GLY A 45 11.39 -20.74 -14.59
N VAL A 46 12.02 -21.18 -15.68
CA VAL A 46 13.03 -20.38 -16.42
C VAL A 46 12.42 -19.09 -16.97
N VAL A 47 11.25 -19.17 -17.60
CA VAL A 47 10.54 -18.00 -18.14
C VAL A 47 10.22 -17.00 -17.02
N LEU A 48 9.62 -17.47 -15.92
CA LEU A 48 9.30 -16.62 -14.77
C LEU A 48 10.55 -15.97 -14.16
N LEU A 49 11.65 -16.72 -14.03
CA LEU A 49 12.90 -16.21 -13.50
C LEU A 49 13.52 -15.12 -14.39
N VAL A 50 13.50 -15.31 -15.71
CA VAL A 50 14.00 -14.31 -16.67
C VAL A 50 13.16 -13.02 -16.58
N PHE A 51 11.84 -13.13 -16.50
CA PHE A 51 10.98 -11.94 -16.34
C PHE A 51 11.19 -11.26 -14.99
N SER A 52 11.37 -12.03 -13.91
CA SER A 52 11.65 -11.48 -12.58
C SER A 52 12.97 -10.72 -12.54
N ASN A 53 14.04 -11.26 -13.13
CA ASN A 53 15.37 -10.64 -13.12
C ASN A 53 15.49 -9.43 -14.06
N LYS A 54 14.53 -9.22 -14.96
CA LYS A 54 14.49 -8.02 -15.83
C LYS A 54 13.94 -6.79 -15.10
N ILE A 55 13.22 -6.97 -13.99
CA ILE A 55 12.69 -5.86 -13.21
C ILE A 55 13.84 -5.22 -12.44
N SER A 56 14.05 -3.92 -12.65
CA SER A 56 15.03 -3.13 -11.92
C SER A 56 14.33 -2.31 -10.85
N GLU A 57 14.81 -2.40 -9.62
CA GLU A 57 14.25 -1.70 -8.44
C GLU A 57 15.38 -1.00 -7.69
N THR A 58 15.14 0.25 -7.27
CA THR A 58 16.05 1.02 -6.42
C THR A 58 15.31 1.35 -5.13
N VAL A 59 15.87 0.93 -3.99
CA VAL A 59 15.27 1.14 -2.66
C VAL A 59 16.18 2.07 -1.86
N ILE A 60 15.58 3.10 -1.27
CA ILE A 60 16.28 4.13 -0.49
C ILE A 60 15.65 4.19 0.89
N GLU A 61 16.45 3.95 1.92
CA GLU A 61 16.01 4.11 3.30
C GLU A 61 16.20 5.56 3.75
N TYR A 62 15.14 6.20 4.26
CA TYR A 62 15.15 7.59 4.73
C TYR A 62 14.75 7.75 6.21
N THR A 63 14.67 6.66 6.98
CA THR A 63 14.30 6.65 8.41
C THR A 63 15.18 7.59 9.26
N HIS A 64 16.47 7.64 8.94
CA HIS A 64 17.48 8.42 9.67
C HIS A 64 17.88 9.71 8.95
N CYS A 65 16.99 10.23 8.11
CA CYS A 65 17.24 11.47 7.37
C CYS A 65 17.43 12.66 8.31
N GLU A 66 18.49 13.43 8.06
CA GLU A 66 18.81 14.65 8.80
C GLU A 66 18.10 15.85 8.17
N ARG A 67 17.75 16.85 8.99
CA ARG A 67 17.08 18.06 8.52
C ARG A 67 17.97 18.82 7.52
N SER A 68 17.41 19.27 6.39
CA SER A 68 18.15 19.95 5.33
C SER A 68 18.31 21.47 5.50
N ASP A 69 17.44 22.14 6.28
CA ASP A 69 17.39 23.62 6.40
C ASP A 69 18.52 24.26 7.22
N THR A 70 19.49 23.48 7.66
CA THR A 70 20.54 23.94 8.58
C THR A 70 21.65 24.73 7.86
N SER A 71 21.32 25.94 7.42
CA SER A 71 22.24 26.93 6.84
C SER A 71 23.00 27.73 7.93
N GLY A 72 23.44 27.08 9.02
CA GLY A 72 24.13 27.74 10.13
C GLY A 72 25.38 26.97 10.59
N THR A 73 26.45 27.68 10.89
CA THR A 73 27.79 27.18 11.26
C THR A 73 27.87 26.43 12.60
N ASN A 74 26.75 26.12 13.26
CA ASN A 74 26.65 25.30 14.47
C ASN A 74 25.36 24.46 14.47
N SER A 75 25.04 23.88 13.31
CA SER A 75 23.82 23.12 13.13
C SER A 75 23.93 21.73 13.77
N LEU A 76 23.24 21.55 14.89
CA LEU A 76 23.00 20.25 15.47
C LEU A 76 22.35 19.37 14.39
N LYS A 77 22.97 18.24 14.06
CA LYS A 77 22.41 17.24 13.14
C LYS A 77 21.23 16.57 13.82
N VAL A 78 20.06 17.11 13.56
CA VAL A 78 18.81 16.62 14.12
C VAL A 78 18.15 15.66 13.13
N ARG A 79 17.79 14.47 13.62
CA ARG A 79 17.05 13.49 12.85
C ARG A 79 15.58 13.87 12.78
N CYS A 80 15.01 13.87 11.59
CA CYS A 80 13.59 14.21 11.41
C CYS A 80 12.67 13.28 12.20
N SER A 81 13.02 12.00 12.34
CA SER A 81 12.30 11.02 13.14
C SER A 81 12.23 11.31 14.64
N GLU A 82 13.13 12.14 15.17
CA GLU A 82 13.10 12.59 16.58
C GLU A 82 12.28 13.87 16.74
N GLU A 83 12.29 14.77 15.76
CA GLU A 83 11.51 16.01 15.78
C GLU A 83 10.01 15.75 15.69
N VAL A 84 9.59 14.87 14.80
CA VAL A 84 8.16 14.57 14.59
C VAL A 84 7.48 13.96 15.81
N ARG A 85 8.26 13.35 16.72
CA ARG A 85 7.75 12.78 17.98
C ARG A 85 7.43 13.86 19.03
N LYS A 86 7.90 15.09 18.85
CA LYS A 86 7.64 16.18 19.79
C LYS A 86 6.18 16.65 19.64
N PRO A 87 5.41 16.79 20.74
CA PRO A 87 4.02 17.24 20.67
C PRO A 87 3.83 18.58 19.96
N SER A 88 4.79 19.51 20.10
CA SER A 88 4.79 20.82 19.44
C SER A 88 4.89 20.72 17.91
N PHE A 89 5.48 19.65 17.40
CA PHE A 89 5.65 19.44 15.96
C PHE A 89 4.38 18.85 15.35
N TYR A 90 3.88 17.77 15.96
CA TYR A 90 2.68 17.06 15.50
C TYR A 90 1.41 17.92 15.59
N SER A 91 1.23 18.67 16.68
CA SER A 91 0.02 19.49 16.89
C SER A 91 -0.17 20.62 15.87
N GLN A 92 0.89 21.02 15.17
CA GLN A 92 0.86 22.07 14.16
C GLN A 92 0.86 21.55 12.72
N TYR A 93 0.83 20.22 12.52
CA TYR A 93 0.99 19.59 11.20
C TYR A 93 2.29 20.02 10.48
N ASN A 94 3.36 20.26 11.24
CA ASN A 94 4.65 20.60 10.69
C ASN A 94 5.29 19.36 10.03
N TYR A 95 6.18 19.59 9.08
CA TYR A 95 7.01 18.56 8.46
C TYR A 95 8.48 18.94 8.55
N CYS A 96 9.35 17.93 8.63
CA CYS A 96 10.80 18.11 8.70
C CYS A 96 11.38 17.90 7.29
N PRO A 97 11.90 18.95 6.63
CA PRO A 97 12.46 18.81 5.30
C PRO A 97 13.79 18.08 5.37
N CYS A 98 13.95 17.12 4.49
CA CYS A 98 15.10 16.23 4.44
C CYS A 98 15.33 15.84 2.96
N GLN A 99 16.58 15.56 2.58
CA GLN A 99 16.91 15.23 1.20
C GLN A 99 17.71 13.93 1.15
N SER A 100 17.34 13.06 0.22
CA SER A 100 18.10 11.83 -0.08
C SER A 100 18.55 11.82 -1.53
N THR A 101 19.75 11.31 -1.80
CA THR A 101 20.34 11.28 -3.14
C THR A 101 20.55 9.83 -3.56
N PHE A 102 20.28 9.52 -4.83
CA PHE A 102 20.55 8.21 -5.41
C PHE A 102 20.97 8.33 -6.87
N THR A 103 21.65 7.30 -7.38
CA THR A 103 22.09 7.22 -8.77
C THR A 103 21.51 5.97 -9.40
N LEU A 104 21.04 6.10 -10.65
CA LEU A 104 20.62 4.98 -11.48
C LEU A 104 21.74 4.64 -12.47
N ASP A 105 22.31 3.44 -12.37
CA ASP A 105 23.37 2.98 -13.28
C ASP A 105 22.86 2.68 -14.70
N LYS A 106 21.58 2.36 -14.82
CA LYS A 106 20.91 1.98 -16.07
C LYS A 106 19.53 2.62 -16.14
N ASP A 107 19.07 2.88 -17.36
CA ASP A 107 17.72 3.39 -17.60
C ASP A 107 16.66 2.42 -17.07
N LEU A 108 15.70 2.94 -16.31
CA LEU A 108 14.49 2.23 -15.91
C LEU A 108 13.45 2.41 -17.01
N LYS A 109 13.45 1.50 -17.98
CA LYS A 109 12.57 1.58 -19.16
C LYS A 109 11.13 1.16 -18.84
N GLY A 110 10.18 1.87 -19.44
CA GLY A 110 8.74 1.60 -19.36
C GLY A 110 8.04 2.35 -18.22
N GLN A 111 6.85 1.88 -17.83
CA GLN A 111 6.06 2.53 -16.78
C GLN A 111 6.73 2.40 -15.42
N VAL A 112 7.15 3.53 -14.84
CA VAL A 112 7.76 3.58 -13.51
C VAL A 112 6.70 3.89 -12.45
N TYR A 113 6.83 3.21 -11.31
CA TYR A 113 5.96 3.30 -10.16
C TYR A 113 6.80 3.69 -8.93
N PHE A 114 6.33 4.67 -8.18
CA PHE A 114 6.97 5.15 -6.96
C PHE A 114 6.19 4.66 -5.74
N TYR A 115 6.86 3.88 -4.89
CA TYR A 115 6.27 3.30 -3.68
C TYR A 115 6.93 3.89 -2.44
N TYR A 116 6.15 4.08 -1.37
CA TYR A 116 6.73 4.18 -0.03
C TYR A 116 6.62 2.81 0.66
N GLY A 117 7.62 2.50 1.48
CA GLY A 117 7.70 1.28 2.27
C GLY A 117 7.64 1.60 3.76
N LEU A 118 6.86 0.83 4.50
CA LEU A 118 6.86 0.87 5.97
C LEU A 118 7.28 -0.50 6.50
N SER A 119 8.11 -0.50 7.53
CA SER A 119 8.53 -1.69 8.28
C SER A 119 8.05 -1.58 9.72
N ASN A 120 7.85 -2.73 10.37
CA ASN A 120 7.36 -2.81 11.75
C ASN A 120 6.02 -2.10 11.99
N PHE A 121 5.14 -2.01 10.98
CA PHE A 121 3.82 -1.39 11.09
C PHE A 121 2.71 -2.43 10.86
N TYR A 122 1.97 -2.78 11.92
CA TYR A 122 1.08 -3.95 11.94
C TYR A 122 -0.37 -3.61 11.54
N GLN A 123 -0.61 -3.39 10.24
CA GLN A 123 -1.98 -3.18 9.71
C GLN A 123 -2.90 -4.40 9.85
N ASN A 124 -2.34 -5.59 10.02
CA ASN A 124 -3.07 -6.85 10.10
C ASN A 124 -3.60 -7.17 11.51
N HIS A 125 -3.36 -6.32 12.51
CA HIS A 125 -3.89 -6.53 13.85
C HIS A 125 -5.43 -6.43 13.86
N ARG A 126 -6.12 -7.43 14.41
CA ARG A 126 -7.60 -7.56 14.33
C ARG A 126 -8.36 -6.27 14.67
N ARG A 127 -8.01 -5.59 15.77
CA ARG A 127 -8.68 -4.33 16.16
C ARG A 127 -8.41 -3.19 15.19
N TYR A 128 -7.21 -3.13 14.60
CA TYR A 128 -6.86 -2.12 13.61
C TYR A 128 -7.64 -2.36 12.31
N VAL A 129 -7.69 -3.61 11.85
CA VAL A 129 -8.44 -4.02 10.64
C VAL A 129 -9.91 -3.67 10.71
N MET A 130 -10.53 -3.86 11.87
CA MET A 130 -11.95 -3.57 12.09
C MET A 130 -12.23 -2.07 12.24
N SER A 131 -11.24 -1.25 12.60
CA SER A 131 -11.45 0.16 12.97
C SER A 131 -11.61 1.09 11.77
N LYS A 132 -12.79 0.99 11.14
CA LYS A 132 -13.29 1.82 10.04
C LYS A 132 -14.82 1.69 9.93
N ASP A 133 -15.42 2.58 9.16
CA ASP A 133 -16.82 2.50 8.78
C ASP A 133 -16.97 2.50 7.26
N ASP A 134 -17.32 1.36 6.69
CA ASP A 134 -17.48 1.22 5.24
C ASP A 134 -18.71 1.99 4.71
N ALA A 135 -19.77 2.19 5.51
CA ALA A 135 -20.93 2.97 5.10
C ALA A 135 -20.58 4.46 5.02
N GLN A 136 -19.83 4.96 6.01
CA GLN A 136 -19.30 6.33 5.99
C GLN A 136 -18.41 6.58 4.77
N LEU A 137 -17.47 5.66 4.51
CA LEU A 137 -16.55 5.74 3.37
C LEU A 137 -17.27 5.63 2.02
N HIS A 138 -18.46 5.03 1.99
CA HIS A 138 -19.31 4.95 0.82
C HIS A 138 -20.20 6.18 0.61
N GLY A 139 -20.44 7.00 1.65
CA GLY A 139 -21.27 8.21 1.55
C GLY A 139 -22.37 8.34 2.59
N ASP A 140 -22.64 7.29 3.37
CA ASP A 140 -23.70 7.29 4.39
C ASP A 140 -23.12 7.58 5.78
N SER A 141 -23.39 8.78 6.29
CA SER A 141 -22.95 9.21 7.62
C SER A 141 -24.07 9.18 8.67
N THR A 142 -25.20 8.52 8.40
CA THR A 142 -26.36 8.51 9.31
C THR A 142 -26.10 7.72 10.59
N ARG A 143 -25.41 6.57 10.49
CA ARG A 143 -25.09 5.71 11.63
C ARG A 143 -23.64 5.25 11.54
N LEU A 144 -22.83 5.70 12.51
CA LEU A 144 -21.44 5.25 12.61
C LEU A 144 -21.32 3.90 13.30
N SER A 145 -20.48 3.03 12.76
CA SER A 145 -20.11 1.74 13.36
C SER A 145 -19.41 1.92 14.72
N SER A 146 -19.70 1.02 15.65
CA SER A 146 -18.95 0.89 16.91
C SER A 146 -17.52 0.39 16.70
N ASP A 147 -17.22 -0.17 15.53
CA ASP A 147 -15.88 -0.69 15.24
C ASP A 147 -14.83 0.44 15.14
N CYS A 148 -15.27 1.67 14.85
CA CYS A 148 -14.41 2.85 14.81
C CYS A 148 -13.83 3.26 16.18
N GLU A 149 -14.30 2.70 17.30
CA GLU A 149 -13.78 3.05 18.63
C GLU A 149 -12.28 2.74 18.78
N PRO A 150 -11.49 3.60 19.46
CA PRO A 150 -11.90 4.84 20.16
C PRO A 150 -11.98 6.07 19.25
N TYR A 151 -11.67 5.94 17.96
CA TYR A 151 -11.58 7.05 17.00
C TYR A 151 -12.89 7.29 16.26
N ARG A 152 -14.01 7.14 16.96
CA ARG A 152 -15.35 7.35 16.42
C ARG A 152 -15.76 8.81 16.54
N THR A 153 -15.55 9.39 17.72
CA THR A 153 -15.89 10.78 18.05
C THR A 153 -14.74 11.46 18.76
N ASN A 154 -14.60 12.77 18.56
CA ASN A 154 -13.67 13.58 19.32
C ASN A 154 -14.18 13.83 20.76
N PRO A 155 -13.37 14.41 21.66
CA PRO A 155 -13.78 14.71 23.03
C PRO A 155 -14.98 15.65 23.15
N GLN A 156 -15.27 16.45 22.11
CA GLN A 156 -16.44 17.33 22.03
C GLN A 156 -17.72 16.63 21.51
N GLY A 157 -17.67 15.31 21.27
CA GLY A 157 -18.80 14.52 20.79
C GLY A 157 -19.10 14.65 19.29
N LYS A 158 -18.24 15.32 18.52
CA LYS A 158 -18.34 15.36 17.05
C LYS A 158 -17.71 14.12 16.42
N SER A 159 -18.31 13.64 15.35
CA SER A 159 -17.86 12.41 14.69
C SER A 159 -16.65 12.64 13.79
N TYR A 160 -15.66 11.75 13.80
CA TYR A 160 -14.57 11.82 12.84
C TYR A 160 -15.04 11.40 11.44
N ALA A 161 -14.56 12.09 10.40
CA ALA A 161 -14.84 11.77 9.00
C ALA A 161 -13.55 11.80 8.16
N PRO A 162 -12.96 10.64 7.82
CA PRO A 162 -13.42 9.28 8.17
C PRO A 162 -13.08 8.89 9.62
N CYS A 163 -13.88 8.01 10.22
CA CYS A 163 -13.61 7.47 11.55
C CYS A 163 -12.69 6.24 11.53
N GLY A 164 -12.09 5.94 12.68
CA GLY A 164 -11.34 4.71 12.91
C GLY A 164 -9.81 4.84 12.83
N ALA A 165 -9.12 3.84 13.38
CA ALA A 165 -7.67 3.83 13.54
C ALA A 165 -6.91 3.83 12.20
N ILE A 166 -7.51 3.23 11.16
CA ILE A 166 -6.90 3.16 9.83
C ILE A 166 -6.79 4.58 9.26
N ALA A 167 -7.89 5.34 9.27
CA ALA A 167 -7.89 6.73 8.84
C ALA A 167 -6.98 7.62 9.71
N MET A 168 -7.03 7.44 11.04
CA MET A 168 -6.22 8.21 11.99
C MET A 168 -4.70 8.03 11.81
N SER A 169 -4.25 6.96 11.16
CA SER A 169 -2.82 6.68 10.94
C SER A 169 -2.40 6.83 9.48
N LEU A 170 -3.14 7.60 8.68
CA LEU A 170 -2.83 7.86 7.28
C LEU A 170 -1.38 8.36 7.11
N PHE A 171 -0.66 7.72 6.20
CA PHE A 171 0.69 8.13 5.81
C PHE A 171 0.68 9.55 5.22
N ASN A 172 1.56 10.43 5.70
CA ASN A 172 1.52 11.87 5.42
C ASN A 172 2.84 12.48 4.94
N ASP A 173 3.88 11.69 4.69
CA ASP A 173 5.11 12.22 4.07
C ASP A 173 4.83 12.67 2.63
N THR A 174 5.57 13.69 2.20
CA THR A 174 5.51 14.20 0.83
C THR A 174 6.84 13.99 0.11
N PHE A 175 6.80 13.66 -1.18
CA PHE A 175 7.99 13.41 -1.99
C PHE A 175 8.00 14.28 -3.24
N SER A 176 9.16 14.84 -3.56
CA SER A 176 9.46 15.50 -4.84
C SER A 176 10.78 14.96 -5.36
N VAL A 177 10.80 14.47 -6.60
CA VAL A 177 11.99 13.85 -7.19
C VAL A 177 12.57 14.77 -8.27
N LYS A 178 13.88 15.00 -8.24
CA LYS A 178 14.60 15.84 -9.18
C LYS A 178 15.71 15.05 -9.87
N TYR A 179 15.86 15.27 -11.17
CA TYR A 179 16.87 14.65 -12.02
C TYR A 179 17.97 15.65 -12.37
N TYR A 180 19.23 15.25 -12.18
CA TYR A 180 20.42 16.09 -12.39
C TYR A 180 21.24 15.70 -13.61
N GLY A 181 20.85 14.65 -14.35
CA GLY A 181 21.66 14.14 -15.46
C GLY A 181 22.68 13.09 -15.02
N PRO A 182 23.41 12.49 -15.97
CA PRO A 182 24.53 11.62 -15.67
C PRO A 182 25.71 12.42 -15.09
N ASP A 183 26.51 11.81 -14.22
CA ASP A 183 27.66 12.48 -13.58
C ASP A 183 28.69 13.00 -14.61
N SER A 184 28.78 12.37 -15.78
CA SER A 184 29.65 12.79 -16.88
C SER A 184 29.20 14.07 -17.57
N ASN A 185 27.91 14.40 -17.53
CA ASN A 185 27.34 15.59 -18.16
C ASN A 185 26.11 16.06 -17.36
N PRO A 186 26.32 16.71 -16.20
CA PRO A 186 25.23 17.15 -15.35
C PRO A 186 24.41 18.26 -16.03
N LEU A 187 23.11 18.24 -15.81
CA LEU A 187 22.20 19.29 -16.23
C LEU A 187 22.48 20.58 -15.46
N ALA A 188 22.52 21.72 -16.17
CA ALA A 188 22.69 23.04 -15.56
C ALA A 188 21.56 23.40 -14.59
N THR A 189 20.36 22.89 -14.81
CA THR A 189 19.21 23.03 -13.92
C THR A 189 18.55 21.67 -13.76
N PRO A 190 18.31 21.21 -12.52
CA PRO A 190 17.66 19.93 -12.30
C PRO A 190 16.22 19.97 -12.82
N VAL A 191 15.78 18.86 -13.42
CA VAL A 191 14.42 18.71 -13.96
C VAL A 191 13.57 17.96 -12.94
N GLU A 192 12.40 18.48 -12.60
CA GLU A 192 11.45 17.79 -11.73
C GLU A 192 10.85 16.58 -12.46
N VAL A 193 10.85 15.43 -11.79
CA VAL A 193 10.28 14.19 -12.34
C VAL A 193 8.76 14.28 -12.26
N PRO A 194 8.03 14.19 -13.37
CA PRO A 194 6.59 14.38 -13.40
C PRO A 194 5.87 13.15 -12.83
N LEU A 195 5.45 13.25 -11.58
CA LEU A 195 4.81 12.18 -10.83
C LEU A 195 3.34 12.52 -10.55
N THR A 196 2.42 11.61 -10.87
CA THR A 196 0.99 11.76 -10.59
C THR A 196 0.52 10.86 -9.44
N ASN A 197 -0.45 11.34 -8.66
CA ASN A 197 -1.17 10.57 -7.66
C ASN A 197 -2.54 10.05 -8.16
N LYS A 198 -2.83 10.18 -9.45
CA LYS A 198 -4.03 9.65 -10.10
C LYS A 198 -3.74 8.33 -10.81
N GLY A 199 -4.71 7.42 -10.80
CA GLY A 199 -4.56 6.07 -11.33
C GLY A 199 -3.72 5.12 -10.46
N ILE A 200 -3.49 5.46 -9.20
CA ILE A 200 -2.75 4.63 -8.22
C ILE A 200 -3.66 3.66 -7.47
N ALA A 201 -4.94 3.97 -7.35
CA ALA A 201 -5.94 3.11 -6.73
C ALA A 201 -6.58 2.15 -7.73
N TRP A 202 -7.12 1.04 -7.22
CA TRP A 202 -7.85 0.11 -8.07
C TRP A 202 -9.13 0.75 -8.58
N ARG A 203 -9.43 0.53 -9.86
CA ARG A 203 -10.64 1.03 -10.51
C ARG A 203 -11.93 0.70 -9.73
N SER A 204 -12.01 -0.50 -9.15
CA SER A 204 -13.16 -0.90 -8.31
C SER A 204 -13.28 -0.08 -7.03
N ASP A 205 -12.16 0.33 -6.44
CA ASP A 205 -12.16 1.14 -5.23
C ASP A 205 -12.70 2.55 -5.56
N VAL A 206 -12.20 3.15 -6.65
CA VAL A 206 -12.62 4.48 -7.12
C VAL A 206 -14.07 4.51 -7.63
N GLU A 207 -14.49 3.51 -8.42
CA GLU A 207 -15.79 3.57 -9.10
C GLU A 207 -16.95 3.00 -8.27
N LYS A 208 -16.68 2.08 -7.33
CA LYS A 208 -17.74 1.32 -6.63
C LYS A 208 -17.67 1.37 -5.12
N LYS A 209 -16.47 1.28 -4.54
CA LYS A 209 -16.34 1.05 -3.10
C LYS A 209 -16.45 2.36 -2.30
N TYR A 210 -15.72 3.39 -2.71
CA TYR A 210 -15.67 4.67 -2.02
C TYR A 210 -16.56 5.70 -2.72
N GLY A 211 -17.21 6.56 -1.94
CA GLY A 211 -18.18 7.51 -2.47
C GLY A 211 -17.83 8.97 -2.18
N GLN A 212 -18.73 9.82 -2.63
CA GLN A 212 -18.71 11.26 -2.40
C GLN A 212 -19.90 11.61 -1.50
N PRO A 213 -19.72 11.70 -0.17
CA PRO A 213 -20.80 12.06 0.74
C PRO A 213 -21.35 13.46 0.42
N SER A 214 -22.67 13.64 0.56
CA SER A 214 -23.34 14.92 0.32
C SER A 214 -22.82 16.02 1.27
N ALA A 215 -22.96 17.29 0.91
CA ALA A 215 -22.55 18.41 1.78
C ALA A 215 -23.18 18.33 3.19
N SER A 216 -24.42 17.85 3.28
CA SER A 216 -25.14 17.67 4.56
C SER A 216 -24.51 16.61 5.47
N SER A 217 -23.85 15.60 4.89
CA SER A 217 -23.18 14.51 5.60
C SER A 217 -22.00 14.99 6.47
N TRP A 218 -21.47 16.18 6.18
CA TRP A 218 -20.28 16.75 6.83
C TRP A 218 -20.58 17.72 7.98
N ALA A 219 -21.81 18.23 8.09
CA ALA A 219 -22.15 19.36 8.97
C ALA A 219 -21.81 19.13 10.47
N ASN A 220 -21.86 17.87 10.93
CA ASN A 220 -21.55 17.48 12.31
C ASN A 220 -20.30 16.58 12.42
N THR A 221 -19.38 16.71 11.46
CA THR A 221 -18.15 15.93 11.42
C THR A 221 -16.90 16.77 11.66
N VAL A 222 -15.81 16.12 12.04
CA VAL A 222 -14.48 16.70 12.15
C VAL A 222 -13.48 15.81 11.40
N LYS A 223 -12.41 16.40 10.86
CA LYS A 223 -11.31 15.61 10.30
C LYS A 223 -10.59 14.84 11.41
N PRO A 224 -9.96 13.69 11.11
CA PRO A 224 -9.06 13.03 12.04
C PRO A 224 -7.97 13.97 12.54
N ASP A 225 -7.56 13.81 13.80
CA ASP A 225 -6.61 14.74 14.43
C ASP A 225 -5.24 14.72 13.76
N SER A 226 -4.83 13.60 13.16
CA SER A 226 -3.60 13.45 12.39
C SER A 226 -3.64 14.08 10.99
N TRP A 227 -4.82 14.43 10.48
CA TRP A 227 -4.96 14.95 9.14
C TRP A 227 -4.76 16.46 9.11
N ARG A 228 -3.86 16.95 8.24
CA ARG A 228 -3.72 18.41 8.02
C ARG A 228 -4.96 19.01 7.38
N LEU A 229 -5.51 18.34 6.37
CA LEU A 229 -6.66 18.77 5.57
C LEU A 229 -7.83 17.81 5.77
N SER A 230 -9.06 18.31 5.76
CA SER A 230 -10.27 17.48 5.74
C SER A 230 -10.41 16.71 4.42
N ALA A 231 -11.27 15.68 4.40
CA ALA A 231 -11.49 14.88 3.19
C ALA A 231 -11.94 15.71 1.97
N LEU A 232 -12.76 16.75 2.18
CA LEU A 232 -13.22 17.65 1.12
C LEU A 232 -12.11 18.59 0.61
N GLU A 233 -11.18 18.98 1.49
CA GLU A 233 -10.02 19.80 1.10
C GLU A 233 -8.95 18.98 0.39
N ARG A 234 -8.83 17.69 0.71
CA ARG A 234 -7.93 16.75 0.01
C ARG A 234 -8.41 16.45 -1.40
N SER A 235 -9.72 16.32 -1.60
CA SER A 235 -10.32 16.09 -2.92
C SER A 235 -11.75 16.64 -3.00
N PRO A 236 -12.13 17.30 -4.12
CA PRO A 236 -13.50 17.76 -4.32
C PRO A 236 -14.52 16.61 -4.41
N GLU A 237 -14.07 15.40 -4.76
CA GLU A 237 -14.90 14.18 -4.73
C GLU A 237 -14.81 13.43 -3.39
N ALA A 238 -14.30 14.08 -2.33
CA ALA A 238 -14.07 13.51 -1.02
C ALA A 238 -13.26 12.18 -1.09
N TYR A 239 -13.76 11.11 -0.47
CA TYR A 239 -13.06 9.82 -0.41
C TYR A 239 -12.82 9.22 -1.79
N LYS A 240 -13.81 9.31 -2.69
CA LYS A 240 -13.75 8.75 -4.04
C LYS A 240 -12.56 9.27 -4.85
N GLY A 241 -12.27 10.57 -4.76
CA GLY A 241 -11.20 11.20 -5.55
C GLY A 241 -9.84 11.22 -4.85
N ASP A 242 -9.74 10.80 -3.59
CA ASP A 242 -8.51 10.75 -2.81
C ASP A 242 -7.87 9.37 -2.91
N GLU A 243 -7.20 9.10 -4.03
CA GLU A 243 -6.62 7.79 -4.32
C GLU A 243 -5.52 7.37 -3.32
N GLU A 244 -4.81 8.33 -2.70
CA GLU A 244 -3.85 8.03 -1.63
C GLU A 244 -4.54 7.43 -0.41
N LEU A 245 -5.68 8.00 -0.02
CA LEU A 245 -6.53 7.42 1.02
C LEU A 245 -6.98 6.02 0.63
N LEU A 246 -7.41 5.79 -0.61
CA LEU A 246 -7.88 4.47 -1.06
C LEU A 246 -6.77 3.41 -0.98
N VAL A 247 -5.56 3.77 -1.41
CA VAL A 247 -4.38 2.90 -1.30
C VAL A 247 -4.05 2.63 0.17
N TRP A 248 -4.17 3.62 1.05
CA TRP A 248 -3.94 3.44 2.48
C TRP A 248 -4.95 2.48 3.12
N MET A 249 -6.24 2.68 2.83
CA MET A 249 -7.35 1.89 3.37
C MET A 249 -7.33 0.42 2.94
N ARG A 250 -6.56 0.07 1.89
CA ARG A 250 -6.27 -1.32 1.54
C ARG A 250 -5.17 -1.88 2.43
N LEU A 251 -5.55 -2.57 3.49
CA LEU A 251 -4.64 -3.05 4.52
C LEU A 251 -3.59 -4.04 3.98
N ALA A 252 -2.37 -3.90 4.47
CA ALA A 252 -1.29 -4.84 4.24
C ALA A 252 -1.42 -6.09 5.12
N ALA A 253 -1.08 -7.25 4.56
CA ALA A 253 -1.11 -8.53 5.28
C ALA A 253 0.11 -8.75 6.19
N LEU A 254 1.23 -8.06 5.92
CA LEU A 254 2.52 -8.21 6.59
C LEU A 254 2.94 -6.89 7.26
N PRO A 255 3.77 -6.93 8.32
CA PRO A 255 4.25 -5.73 9.02
C PRO A 255 5.24 -4.89 8.22
N THR A 256 5.86 -5.50 7.20
CA THR A 256 6.69 -4.82 6.21
C THR A 256 5.94 -4.85 4.89
N PHE A 257 5.60 -3.68 4.36
CA PHE A 257 4.81 -3.56 3.14
C PHE A 257 5.18 -2.30 2.36
N ARG A 258 4.83 -2.29 1.08
CA ARG A 258 4.92 -1.12 0.21
C ARG A 258 3.54 -0.74 -0.31
N LYS A 259 3.32 0.56 -0.50
CA LYS A 259 2.08 1.11 -1.06
C LYS A 259 2.42 2.06 -2.19
N LEU A 260 1.64 1.97 -3.27
CA LEU A 260 1.84 2.80 -4.45
C LEU A 260 1.50 4.25 -4.11
N HIS A 261 2.43 5.16 -4.39
CA HIS A 261 2.26 6.57 -4.06
C HIS A 261 2.15 7.42 -5.31
N ARG A 262 3.02 7.20 -6.30
CA ARG A 262 2.96 7.94 -7.58
C ARG A 262 3.24 7.03 -8.76
N ILE A 263 2.79 7.49 -9.93
CA ILE A 263 3.10 6.91 -11.24
C ILE A 263 3.83 7.97 -12.05
N LEU A 264 4.87 7.58 -12.78
CA LEU A 264 5.56 8.47 -13.71
C LEU A 264 4.66 8.82 -14.89
N ILE A 265 4.49 10.11 -15.17
CA ILE A 265 3.86 10.58 -16.40
C ILE A 265 4.91 10.55 -17.50
N ALA A 266 4.65 9.79 -18.56
CA ALA A 266 5.53 9.72 -19.72
C ALA A 266 5.47 11.06 -20.49
N GLN A 267 6.48 11.90 -20.32
CA GLN A 267 6.65 13.16 -21.03
C GLN A 267 8.13 13.56 -21.13
N ASP A 268 8.47 14.30 -22.18
CA ASP A 268 9.82 14.85 -22.41
C ASP A 268 10.94 13.79 -22.28
N ILE A 269 11.96 14.09 -21.47
CA ILE A 269 13.10 13.20 -21.17
C ILE A 269 12.70 11.93 -20.40
N PHE A 270 11.46 11.87 -19.89
CA PHE A 270 10.91 10.74 -19.14
C PHE A 270 9.88 9.92 -19.93
N SER A 271 9.78 10.14 -21.24
CA SER A 271 8.83 9.45 -22.14
C SER A 271 8.98 7.93 -22.12
N ASP A 272 10.22 7.44 -22.09
CA ASP A 272 10.55 6.00 -22.08
C ASP A 272 10.84 5.45 -20.67
N GLY A 273 10.61 6.23 -19.61
CA GLY A 273 10.90 5.86 -18.21
C GLY A 273 11.90 6.81 -17.54
N LEU A 274 12.66 6.31 -16.55
CA LEU A 274 13.69 7.13 -15.89
C LEU A 274 15.08 6.89 -16.51
N PRO A 275 15.74 7.93 -17.07
CA PRO A 275 17.09 7.79 -17.59
C PRO A 275 18.13 7.51 -16.49
N ALA A 276 19.23 6.85 -16.85
CA ALA A 276 20.38 6.70 -15.96
C ALA A 276 20.96 8.07 -15.56
N GLY A 277 21.42 8.17 -14.32
CA GLY A 277 22.03 9.40 -13.79
C GLY A 277 21.67 9.67 -12.34
N LYS A 278 21.96 10.88 -11.90
CA LYS A 278 21.83 11.31 -10.51
C LYS A 278 20.46 11.93 -10.24
N TYR A 279 19.87 11.51 -9.13
CA TYR A 279 18.56 11.97 -8.66
C TYR A 279 18.63 12.40 -7.20
N THR A 280 17.74 13.32 -6.82
CA THR A 280 17.45 13.61 -5.42
C THR A 280 15.96 13.44 -5.15
N VAL A 281 15.63 13.03 -3.93
CA VAL A 281 14.28 13.01 -3.39
C VAL A 281 14.24 14.02 -2.25
N ASP A 282 13.48 15.08 -2.44
CA ASP A 282 13.11 16.03 -1.40
C ASP A 282 11.92 15.44 -0.64
N ILE A 283 12.10 15.24 0.66
CA ILE A 283 11.15 14.55 1.54
C ILE A 283 10.64 15.57 2.57
N GLY A 284 9.34 15.75 2.62
CA GLY A 284 8.66 16.39 3.73
C GLY A 284 8.29 15.31 4.75
N TYR A 285 9.14 15.10 5.74
CA TYR A 285 8.96 14.06 6.76
C TYR A 285 7.85 14.47 7.74
N GLY A 286 6.70 13.82 7.66
CA GLY A 286 5.52 14.06 8.48
C GLY A 286 5.53 13.30 9.80
N GLY A 287 4.70 13.75 10.74
CA GLY A 287 4.49 13.13 12.06
C GLY A 287 3.09 12.61 12.26
#